data_AF-A0A059D212-F1
#
_entry.id   AF-A0A059D212-F1
#
_cell.length_a   1.000
_cell.length_b   1.000
_cell.length_c   1.000
_cell.angle_alpha   90.00
_cell.angle_beta   90.00
_cell.angle_gamma   90.00
#
_symmetry.space_group_name_H-M   'P 1'
#
loop_
_entity.id
_entity.type
_entity.pdbx_description
1 polymer ?
#
loop_
_entity_poly.entity_id
_entity_poly.type
_entity_poly.pdbx_seq_one_letter_code
_entity_poly.pdbx_strand_id
1 'polypeptide(L)'
;MAPNSWIPSTKTLRRPLRLADFSSSVVVSISQPPGPSSTVLLLRVHRVPRLSSQDQQAIFVLSLSHSVCAQSKYKLVTEKHGNILLQEQVIRMLRLSERDERNVKEFHKVHPEAKDRGFGRVFRSPSLFEDVVKSILLCNCQLSSKRKKRRQEKDGANPVPAEMEGEEVDLGNFPSPKELANLDADYLQSKCKLGYRTNYILKLAMEIEEGKLKIDGYEGVQDAASCRILIKGISGVGSFARASVLMCLGFYDEVPWDSETIKFLKHV
;
A
#
# COMPACT_ATOMS: atom_id res chain seq x y z
N MET A 1 -8.76 6.57 -0.65
CA MET A 1 -7.40 5.96 -0.75
C MET A 1 -6.54 6.67 0.28
N ALA A 2 -5.79 5.96 1.12
CA ALA A 2 -4.92 6.61 2.11
C ALA A 2 -3.92 7.56 1.43
N PRO A 3 -3.59 8.69 2.06
CA PRO A 3 -2.80 9.75 1.42
C PRO A 3 -1.33 9.34 1.33
N ASN A 4 -0.97 8.63 0.25
CA ASN A 4 0.43 8.54 -0.15
C ASN A 4 0.85 9.90 -0.73
N SER A 5 1.87 10.52 -0.14
CA SER A 5 2.48 11.74 -0.65
C SER A 5 3.91 11.45 -1.08
N TRP A 6 4.18 11.54 -2.38
CA TRP A 6 5.53 11.44 -2.92
C TRP A 6 6.10 12.84 -3.07
N ILE A 7 7.25 13.11 -2.46
CA ILE A 7 7.97 14.38 -2.53
C ILE A 7 9.17 14.18 -3.47
N PRO A 8 9.09 14.61 -4.76
CA PRO A 8 10.12 14.30 -5.74
C PRO A 8 11.48 14.94 -5.44
N SER A 9 11.48 16.17 -4.92
CA SER A 9 12.69 16.95 -4.62
C SER A 9 13.62 16.24 -3.61
N THR A 10 13.03 15.53 -2.65
CA THR A 10 13.75 14.80 -1.60
C THR A 10 13.64 13.29 -1.76
N LYS A 11 13.02 12.79 -2.84
CA LYS A 11 12.71 11.37 -3.07
C LYS A 11 12.12 10.69 -1.83
N THR A 12 11.19 11.38 -1.17
CA THR A 12 10.62 10.93 0.10
C THR A 12 9.17 10.51 -0.09
N LEU A 13 8.85 9.28 0.31
CA LEU A 13 7.48 8.82 0.47
C LEU A 13 7.00 9.17 1.87
N ARG A 14 5.91 9.91 1.97
CA ARG A 14 5.26 10.24 3.24
C ARG A 14 3.86 9.67 3.26
N ARG A 15 3.51 8.97 4.33
CA ARG A 15 2.15 8.47 4.56
C ARG A 15 1.90 8.15 6.04
N PRO A 16 0.64 8.09 6.49
CA PRO A 16 0.31 7.47 7.77
C PRO A 16 0.56 5.96 7.73
N LEU A 17 1.10 5.43 8.83
CA LEU A 17 1.29 4.01 9.11
C LEU A 17 0.71 3.67 10.49
N ARG A 18 0.17 2.46 10.62
CA ARG A 18 -0.59 2.04 11.81
C ARG A 18 0.36 1.63 12.94
N LEU A 19 0.02 2.00 14.18
CA LEU A 19 0.74 1.56 15.38
C LEU A 19 0.20 0.21 15.90
N ALA A 20 0.89 -0.36 16.89
CA ALA A 20 0.60 -1.68 17.44
C ALA A 20 -0.74 -1.79 18.19
N ASP A 21 -1.36 -0.67 18.54
CA ASP A 21 -2.73 -0.64 19.08
C ASP A 21 -3.82 -0.89 18.01
N PHE A 22 -3.40 -0.98 16.74
CA PHE A 22 -4.25 -1.15 15.56
C PHE A 22 -5.30 -0.06 15.34
N SER A 23 -5.28 1.02 16.11
CA SER A 23 -6.29 2.09 16.07
C SER A 23 -5.66 3.44 15.76
N SER A 24 -4.45 3.69 16.25
CA SER A 24 -3.74 4.93 15.99
C SER A 24 -2.77 4.80 14.80
N SER A 25 -2.41 5.94 14.24
CA SER A 25 -1.45 6.01 13.15
C SER A 25 -0.54 7.21 13.32
N VAL A 26 0.69 7.06 12.83
CA VAL A 26 1.70 8.12 12.81
C VAL A 26 2.11 8.38 11.38
N VAL A 27 2.37 9.63 11.06
CA VAL A 27 2.90 9.98 9.74
C VAL A 27 4.37 9.58 9.69
N VAL A 28 4.75 8.81 8.67
CA VAL A 28 6.12 8.36 8.47
C VAL A 28 6.64 8.89 7.13
N SER A 29 7.83 9.48 7.14
CA SER A 29 8.61 9.77 5.94
C SER A 29 9.66 8.68 5.75
N ILE A 30 9.70 8.14 4.53
CA ILE A 30 10.59 7.08 4.10
C ILE A 30 11.43 7.64 2.96
N SER A 31 12.74 7.69 3.15
CA SER A 31 13.68 8.25 2.19
C SER A 31 14.96 7.44 2.14
N GLN A 32 15.64 7.43 1.00
CA GLN A 32 16.96 6.84 0.87
C GLN A 32 18.01 7.96 0.91
N PRO A 33 18.96 7.95 1.87
CA PRO A 33 20.04 8.93 1.90
C PRO A 33 20.86 8.91 0.61
N PRO A 34 21.35 10.07 0.13
CA PRO A 34 22.17 10.13 -1.06
C PRO A 34 23.48 9.34 -0.88
N GLY A 35 23.80 8.50 -1.85
CA GLY A 35 25.05 7.74 -1.88
C GLY A 35 24.98 6.61 -2.91
N PRO A 36 26.04 6.38 -3.72
CA PRO A 36 26.01 5.45 -4.86
C PRO A 36 25.80 3.98 -4.46
N SER A 37 25.91 3.63 -3.18
CA SER A 37 25.67 2.27 -2.66
C SER A 37 24.86 2.27 -1.37
N SER A 38 24.10 3.33 -1.11
CA SER A 38 23.26 3.38 0.08
C SER A 38 22.21 2.28 0.02
N THR A 39 22.33 1.26 0.86
CA THR A 39 21.28 0.26 1.09
C THR A 39 20.44 0.60 2.31
N VAL A 40 20.59 1.82 2.83
CA VAL A 40 19.89 2.27 4.03
C VAL A 40 18.63 3.01 3.62
N LEU A 41 17.51 2.68 4.26
CA LEU A 41 16.32 3.53 4.24
C LEU A 41 16.20 4.22 5.59
N LEU A 42 16.00 5.54 5.52
CA LEU A 42 15.71 6.37 6.66
C LEU A 42 14.20 6.44 6.85
N LEU A 43 13.75 6.06 8.05
CA LEU A 43 12.37 6.20 8.50
C LEU A 43 12.31 7.31 9.56
N ARG A 44 11.59 8.38 9.25
CA ARG A 44 11.31 9.48 10.17
C ARG A 44 9.85 9.46 10.56
N VAL A 45 9.59 9.28 11.86
CA VAL A 45 8.23 9.29 12.44
C VAL A 45 7.89 10.70 12.90
N HIS A 46 6.73 11.21 12.49
CA HIS A 46 6.24 12.56 12.78
C HIS A 46 5.07 12.50 13.76
N ARG A 47 4.98 13.51 14.64
CA ARG A 47 3.94 13.72 15.67
C ARG A 47 3.69 12.49 16.55
N VAL A 48 4.42 12.39 17.67
CA VAL A 48 4.23 11.34 18.68
C VAL A 48 3.52 11.92 19.91
N PRO A 49 2.19 11.93 20.00
CA PRO A 49 1.55 12.23 21.27
C PRO A 49 1.71 11.00 22.19
N ARG A 50 2.38 11.20 23.34
CA ARG A 50 2.56 10.27 24.49
C ARG A 50 2.31 8.78 24.19
N LEU A 51 3.38 8.06 23.86
CA LEU A 51 3.37 6.60 23.71
C LEU A 51 3.05 5.89 25.03
N SER A 52 2.34 4.76 24.95
CA SER A 52 2.00 3.92 26.11
C SER A 52 3.27 3.35 26.78
N SER A 53 3.19 2.93 28.04
CA SER A 53 4.35 2.35 28.75
C SER A 53 4.88 1.06 28.10
N GLN A 54 4.03 0.32 27.38
CA GLN A 54 4.42 -0.88 26.62
C GLN A 54 5.21 -0.49 25.35
N ASP A 55 4.82 0.60 24.70
CA ASP A 55 5.59 1.23 23.63
C ASP A 55 6.92 1.82 24.16
N GLN A 56 6.92 2.36 25.39
CA GLN A 56 8.12 2.88 26.10
C GLN A 56 9.12 1.79 26.52
N GLN A 57 8.70 0.53 26.68
CA GLN A 57 9.61 -0.57 27.01
C GLN A 57 10.24 -1.22 25.77
N ALA A 58 9.53 -1.22 24.62
CA ALA A 58 10.13 -1.55 23.31
C ALA A 58 11.15 -0.49 22.82
N ILE A 59 11.27 0.62 23.56
CA ILE A 59 11.99 1.85 23.22
C ILE A 59 13.46 1.87 23.65
N PHE A 60 13.95 0.90 24.43
CA PHE A 60 15.31 0.94 24.99
C PHE A 60 16.34 -0.06 24.44
N VAL A 61 16.04 -0.77 23.35
CA VAL A 61 16.94 -1.81 22.84
C VAL A 61 17.35 -1.56 21.38
N LEU A 62 18.66 -1.29 21.23
CA LEU A 62 19.54 -1.37 20.04
C LEU A 62 20.02 -0.04 19.41
N SER A 63 20.89 0.66 20.13
CA SER A 63 22.21 0.94 19.54
C SER A 63 22.99 -0.38 19.48
N LEU A 64 23.71 -0.62 18.39
CA LEU A 64 24.47 -1.83 18.05
C LEU A 64 23.65 -2.96 17.41
N SER A 65 23.77 -3.01 16.09
CA SER A 65 24.03 -4.28 15.39
C SER A 65 23.08 -5.44 15.70
N HIS A 66 21.76 -5.26 15.63
CA HIS A 66 20.89 -6.41 15.40
C HIS A 66 20.04 -6.19 14.17
N SER A 67 20.37 -7.00 13.19
CA SER A 67 19.63 -7.20 11.98
C SER A 67 18.28 -7.81 12.34
N VAL A 68 17.21 -7.02 12.27
CA VAL A 68 15.87 -7.59 12.15
C VAL A 68 15.68 -7.83 10.66
N CYS A 69 15.86 -9.10 10.28
CA CYS A 69 16.15 -9.65 8.95
C CYS A 69 17.66 -9.64 8.59
N ALA A 70 18.43 -10.58 9.16
CA ALA A 70 19.82 -10.89 8.85
C ALA A 70 20.17 -11.10 7.36
N GLN A 71 19.19 -11.03 6.44
CA GLN A 71 19.33 -11.47 5.06
C GLN A 71 18.68 -10.54 4.01
N SER A 72 18.08 -9.41 4.39
CA SER A 72 17.63 -8.39 3.42
C SER A 72 18.80 -7.47 3.02
N LYS A 73 18.89 -7.11 1.74
CA LYS A 73 19.90 -6.15 1.23
C LYS A 73 19.81 -4.79 1.93
N TYR A 74 18.62 -4.42 2.43
CA TYR A 74 18.36 -3.10 2.99
C TYR A 74 18.41 -3.07 4.50
N LYS A 75 19.05 -2.03 5.05
CA LYS A 75 19.03 -1.73 6.49
C LYS A 75 18.06 -0.59 6.74
N LEU A 76 17.02 -0.82 7.55
CA LEU A 76 16.15 0.25 8.01
C LEU A 76 16.78 0.95 9.21
N VAL A 77 16.95 2.27 9.14
CA VAL A 77 17.44 3.09 10.25
C VAL A 77 16.35 4.07 10.64
N THR A 78 15.99 4.08 11.92
CA THR A 78 14.95 4.96 12.46
C THR A 78 15.60 6.09 13.24
N GLU A 79 15.32 7.34 12.87
CA GLU A 79 15.97 8.51 13.48
C GLU A 79 15.56 8.76 14.94
N LYS A 80 14.41 8.20 15.39
CA LYS A 80 13.98 8.06 16.79
C LYS A 80 12.95 6.92 16.88
N HIS A 81 13.09 6.00 17.85
CA HIS A 81 12.08 5.03 18.33
C HIS A 81 11.20 4.36 17.25
N GLY A 82 11.73 3.37 16.54
CA GLY A 82 10.94 2.57 15.58
C GLY A 82 10.21 1.38 16.20
N ASN A 83 8.89 1.33 16.07
CA ASN A 83 8.07 0.15 16.37
C ASN A 83 8.29 -0.92 15.27
N ILE A 84 8.47 -2.20 15.63
CA ILE A 84 8.67 -3.34 14.71
C ILE A 84 7.59 -3.37 13.61
N LEU A 85 6.33 -3.05 13.96
CA LEU A 85 5.21 -3.02 13.03
C LEU A 85 5.36 -1.96 11.94
N LEU A 86 5.99 -0.81 12.22
CA LEU A 86 6.25 0.22 11.21
C LEU A 86 7.28 -0.29 10.19
N GLN A 87 8.30 -0.99 10.65
CA GLN A 87 9.31 -1.60 9.79
C GLN A 87 8.69 -2.67 8.89
N GLU A 88 7.85 -3.55 9.45
CA GLU A 88 7.14 -4.59 8.70
C GLU A 88 6.24 -3.99 7.61
N GLN A 89 5.47 -2.95 7.93
CA GLN A 89 4.68 -2.22 6.95
C GLN A 89 5.55 -1.63 5.83
N VAL A 90 6.71 -1.04 6.15
CA VAL A 90 7.63 -0.49 5.13
C VAL A 90 8.26 -1.58 4.28
N ILE A 91 8.72 -2.67 4.89
CA ILE A 91 9.27 -3.83 4.18
C ILE A 91 8.25 -4.37 3.19
N ARG A 92 6.99 -4.51 3.63
CA ARG A 92 5.88 -4.96 2.79
C ARG A 92 5.63 -4.01 1.63
N MET A 93 5.44 -2.72 1.90
CA MET A 93 5.14 -1.70 0.88
C MET A 93 6.21 -1.62 -0.21
N LEU A 94 7.48 -1.62 0.21
CA LEU A 94 8.63 -1.42 -0.67
C LEU A 94 9.22 -2.72 -1.21
N ARG A 95 8.62 -3.89 -0.89
CA ARG A 95 9.04 -5.20 -1.40
C ARG A 95 10.49 -5.53 -1.02
N LEU A 96 10.81 -5.46 0.26
CA LEU A 96 12.19 -5.62 0.75
C LEU A 96 12.48 -7.02 1.33
N SER A 97 11.62 -8.00 1.07
CA SER A 97 11.86 -9.39 1.49
C SER A 97 12.86 -10.10 0.58
N GLU A 98 13.43 -11.21 1.05
CA GLU A 98 14.31 -12.04 0.19
C GLU A 98 13.61 -12.56 -1.07
N ARG A 99 12.33 -12.94 -0.94
CA ARG A 99 11.53 -13.39 -2.08
C ARG A 99 11.41 -12.28 -3.12
N ASP A 100 11.17 -11.05 -2.66
CA ASP A 100 11.09 -9.89 -3.56
C ASP A 100 12.46 -9.55 -4.18
N GLU A 101 13.58 -9.78 -3.48
CA GLU A 101 14.94 -9.67 -4.04
C GLU A 101 15.20 -10.72 -5.12
N ARG A 102 14.77 -11.97 -4.92
CA ARG A 102 14.86 -13.00 -5.96
C ARG A 102 14.01 -12.62 -7.18
N ASN A 103 12.75 -12.21 -6.96
CA ASN A 103 11.84 -11.83 -8.03
C ASN A 103 12.40 -10.71 -8.92
N VAL A 104 12.94 -9.63 -8.33
CA VAL A 104 13.50 -8.53 -9.13
C VAL A 104 14.76 -8.96 -9.90
N LYS A 105 15.60 -9.82 -9.30
CA LYS A 105 16.80 -10.34 -9.97
C LYS A 105 16.44 -11.21 -11.17
N GLU A 106 15.46 -12.11 -11.03
CA GLU A 106 14.98 -12.90 -12.17
C GLU A 106 14.36 -12.03 -13.25
N PHE A 107 13.56 -11.02 -12.87
CA PHE A 107 13.03 -10.04 -13.82
C PHE A 107 14.13 -9.29 -14.59
N HIS A 108 15.18 -8.85 -13.90
CA HIS A 108 16.34 -8.16 -14.50
C HIS A 108 17.19 -9.05 -15.40
N LYS A 109 17.19 -10.38 -15.22
CA LYS A 109 17.85 -11.31 -16.15
C LYS A 109 17.12 -11.33 -17.49
N VAL A 110 15.79 -11.28 -17.48
CA VAL A 110 14.95 -11.30 -18.68
C VAL A 110 14.87 -9.91 -19.32
N HIS A 111 14.94 -8.84 -18.51
CA HIS A 111 14.85 -7.45 -18.96
C HIS A 111 16.03 -6.61 -18.44
N PRO A 112 17.22 -6.69 -19.08
CA PRO A 112 18.41 -5.94 -18.65
C PRO A 112 18.20 -4.42 -18.64
N GLU A 113 17.44 -3.88 -19.60
CA GLU A 113 17.11 -2.44 -19.65
C GLU A 113 16.38 -1.95 -18.40
N ALA A 114 15.58 -2.83 -17.77
CA ALA A 114 14.89 -2.49 -16.53
C ALA A 114 15.86 -2.39 -15.34
N LYS A 115 16.93 -3.18 -15.35
CA LYS A 115 18.03 -3.09 -14.39
C LYS A 115 18.77 -1.77 -14.56
N ASP A 116 19.11 -1.40 -15.79
CA ASP A 116 19.84 -0.17 -16.09
C ASP A 116 19.04 1.07 -15.71
N ARG A 117 17.72 1.03 -15.91
CA ARG A 117 16.78 2.09 -15.50
C ARG A 117 16.38 2.03 -14.02
N GLY A 118 16.76 0.98 -13.30
CA GLY A 118 16.54 0.85 -11.86
C GLY A 118 15.10 0.58 -11.42
N PHE A 119 14.27 -0.10 -12.23
CA PHE A 119 12.88 -0.45 -11.86
C PHE A 119 12.64 -1.96 -11.86
N GLY A 120 11.55 -2.41 -11.24
CA GLY A 120 11.16 -3.84 -11.21
C GLY A 120 10.39 -4.28 -9.97
N ARG A 121 10.17 -3.38 -9.01
CA ARG A 121 9.34 -3.64 -7.82
C ARG A 121 7.96 -3.01 -7.99
N VAL A 122 6.92 -3.77 -7.61
CA VAL A 122 5.54 -3.28 -7.53
C VAL A 122 5.25 -2.79 -6.11
N PHE A 123 4.94 -1.50 -5.97
CA PHE A 123 4.57 -0.91 -4.68
C PHE A 123 3.27 -1.51 -4.14
N ARG A 124 3.22 -1.76 -2.84
CA ARG A 124 2.08 -2.34 -2.14
C ARG A 124 1.53 -1.40 -1.07
N SER A 125 0.34 -1.72 -0.56
CA SER A 125 -0.16 -1.14 0.68
C SER A 125 0.61 -1.67 1.91
N PRO A 126 0.47 -1.08 3.11
CA PRO A 126 1.09 -1.59 4.34
C PRO A 126 0.45 -2.87 4.88
N SER A 127 -0.75 -3.25 4.42
CA SER A 127 -1.42 -4.49 4.80
C SER A 127 -2.06 -5.18 3.59
N LEU A 128 -2.29 -6.49 3.72
CA LEU A 128 -3.01 -7.26 2.70
C LEU A 128 -4.47 -6.89 2.62
N PHE A 129 -5.09 -6.61 3.77
CA PHE A 129 -6.44 -6.07 3.83
C PHE A 129 -6.60 -4.82 2.95
N GLU A 130 -5.69 -3.85 3.06
CA GLU A 130 -5.74 -2.63 2.25
C GLU A 130 -5.58 -2.93 0.75
N ASP A 131 -4.73 -3.88 0.37
CA ASP A 131 -4.60 -4.32 -1.03
C ASP A 131 -5.88 -4.99 -1.56
N VAL A 132 -6.52 -5.86 -0.76
CA VAL A 132 -7.77 -6.54 -1.15
C VAL A 132 -8.90 -5.53 -1.31
N VAL A 133 -9.11 -4.65 -0.32
CA VAL A 133 -10.17 -3.64 -0.39
C VAL A 133 -9.94 -2.71 -1.58
N LYS A 134 -8.72 -2.23 -1.81
CA LYS A 134 -8.41 -1.44 -2.99
C LYS A 134 -8.66 -2.20 -4.28
N SER A 135 -8.33 -3.50 -4.35
CA SER A 135 -8.57 -4.32 -5.53
C SER A 135 -10.06 -4.46 -5.83
N ILE A 136 -10.91 -4.68 -4.81
CA ILE A 136 -12.38 -4.68 -4.93
C ILE A 136 -12.88 -3.32 -5.43
N LEU A 137 -12.31 -2.23 -4.91
CA LEU A 137 -12.66 -0.87 -5.29
C LEU A 137 -12.16 -0.48 -6.68
N LEU A 138 -11.12 -1.11 -7.22
CA LEU A 138 -10.64 -0.87 -8.59
C LEU A 138 -11.47 -1.64 -9.62
N CYS A 139 -12.01 -2.81 -9.26
CA CYS A 139 -12.88 -3.58 -10.14
C CYS A 139 -14.10 -2.77 -10.60
N ASN A 140 -14.26 -2.66 -11.92
CA ASN A 140 -15.44 -2.05 -12.56
C ASN A 140 -15.74 -0.62 -12.08
N CYS A 141 -14.68 0.14 -11.77
CA CYS A 141 -14.78 1.55 -11.46
C CYS A 141 -14.41 2.38 -12.68
N GLN A 142 -15.26 3.33 -13.02
CA GLN A 142 -14.91 4.35 -14.00
C GLN A 142 -13.94 5.31 -13.31
N LEU A 143 -12.72 5.48 -13.84
CA LEU A 143 -11.94 6.67 -13.54
C LEU A 143 -12.85 7.85 -13.91
N SER A 144 -13.30 8.63 -12.93
CA SER A 144 -14.11 9.81 -13.17
C SER A 144 -13.25 10.83 -13.90
N SER A 145 -13.07 10.65 -15.19
CA SER A 145 -12.71 11.71 -16.09
C SER A 145 -13.80 12.75 -15.86
N LYS A 146 -13.47 13.88 -15.24
CA LYS A 146 -14.28 15.08 -15.36
C LYS A 146 -14.23 15.54 -16.83
N ARG A 147 -14.76 14.74 -17.75
CA ARG A 147 -15.19 15.17 -19.07
C ARG A 147 -16.57 15.82 -18.87
N LYS A 148 -16.58 16.98 -18.21
CA LYS A 148 -17.68 17.92 -18.41
C LYS A 148 -17.43 18.59 -19.76
N LYS A 149 -18.35 18.31 -20.68
CA LYS A 149 -18.49 18.85 -22.03
C LYS A 149 -18.28 20.38 -22.05
N ARG A 150 -17.46 20.83 -23.02
CA ARG A 150 -17.46 22.11 -23.74
C ARG A 150 -18.35 23.24 -23.19
N ARG A 151 -17.73 24.36 -22.81
CA ARG A 151 -18.21 25.69 -23.21
C ARG A 151 -17.16 26.31 -24.12
N GLN A 152 -17.57 26.51 -25.36
CA GLN A 152 -16.95 27.36 -26.34
C GLN A 152 -17.25 28.80 -25.89
N GLU A 153 -16.21 29.58 -25.57
CA GLU A 153 -15.97 30.96 -26.04
C GLU A 153 -15.06 31.74 -25.09
N LYS A 154 -14.00 32.25 -25.72
CA LYS A 154 -13.41 33.59 -25.63
C LYS A 154 -12.69 34.04 -24.35
N ASP A 155 -11.58 34.67 -24.69
CA ASP A 155 -10.73 35.60 -23.96
C ASP A 155 -9.62 35.00 -23.10
N GLY A 156 -8.40 35.38 -23.52
CA GLY A 156 -7.15 34.83 -23.06
C GLY A 156 -6.85 35.19 -21.62
N ALA A 157 -6.53 34.16 -20.85
CA ALA A 157 -5.64 34.23 -19.71
C ALA A 157 -5.03 32.85 -19.53
N ASN A 158 -3.70 32.78 -19.51
CA ASN A 158 -2.96 31.55 -19.25
C ASN A 158 -3.40 30.92 -17.91
N PRO A 159 -3.57 29.60 -17.81
CA PRO A 159 -3.75 28.96 -16.52
C PRO A 159 -2.40 28.82 -15.83
N VAL A 160 -2.17 29.62 -14.78
CA VAL A 160 -1.20 29.30 -13.73
C VAL A 160 -1.94 28.41 -12.71
N PRO A 161 -1.51 27.17 -12.43
CA PRO A 161 -1.94 26.49 -11.23
C PRO A 161 -1.14 27.09 -10.07
N ALA A 162 -1.75 28.03 -9.35
CA ALA A 162 -1.26 28.44 -8.04
C ALA A 162 -1.38 27.23 -7.09
N GLU A 163 -0.23 26.74 -6.63
CA GLU A 163 -0.14 25.87 -5.47
C GLU A 163 -0.66 26.67 -4.26
N MET A 164 -1.92 26.45 -3.88
CA MET A 164 -2.38 26.90 -2.58
C MET A 164 -1.74 26.00 -1.52
N GLU A 165 -0.86 26.59 -0.71
CA GLU A 165 -0.45 26.05 0.60
C GLU A 165 -1.71 25.93 1.48
N GLY A 166 -2.40 24.80 1.35
CA GLY A 166 -3.51 24.43 2.22
C GLY A 166 -2.98 23.82 3.51
N GLU A 167 -3.65 24.10 4.63
CA GLU A 167 -3.44 23.38 5.89
C GLU A 167 -3.35 21.87 5.63
N GLU A 168 -2.38 21.23 6.28
CA GLU A 168 -2.18 19.79 6.20
C GLU A 168 -3.37 19.07 6.83
N VAL A 169 -4.40 18.80 6.02
CA VAL A 169 -5.56 18.03 6.42
C VAL A 169 -5.09 16.64 6.80
N ASP A 170 -5.24 16.28 8.08
CA ASP A 170 -5.01 14.91 8.54
C ASP A 170 -6.12 14.02 7.97
N LEU A 171 -5.83 13.44 6.80
CA LEU A 171 -6.75 12.53 6.10
C LEU A 171 -6.81 11.14 6.75
N GLY A 172 -6.04 10.88 7.81
CA GLY A 172 -5.98 9.60 8.50
C GLY A 172 -5.36 8.48 7.66
N ASN A 173 -5.10 7.33 8.30
CA ASN A 173 -4.66 6.12 7.61
C ASN A 173 -5.82 5.41 6.90
N PHE A 174 -5.51 4.44 6.05
CA PHE A 174 -6.53 3.53 5.53
C PHE A 174 -7.21 2.81 6.70
N PRO A 175 -8.55 2.71 6.72
CA PRO A 175 -9.26 2.11 7.84
C PRO A 175 -8.87 0.64 8.01
N SER A 176 -8.72 0.20 9.26
CA SER A 176 -8.48 -1.18 9.66
C SER A 176 -9.75 -2.03 9.50
N PRO A 177 -9.63 -3.37 9.50
CA PRO A 177 -10.79 -4.25 9.60
C PRO A 177 -11.66 -3.89 10.81
N LYS A 178 -11.07 -3.68 11.99
CA LYS A 178 -11.76 -3.22 13.20
C LYS A 178 -12.57 -1.94 13.02
N GLU A 179 -11.97 -0.92 12.41
CA GLU A 179 -12.67 0.34 12.16
C GLU A 179 -13.84 0.13 11.20
N LEU A 180 -13.66 -0.65 10.12
CA LEU A 180 -14.75 -0.90 9.16
C LEU A 180 -15.84 -1.82 9.71
N ALA A 181 -15.50 -2.84 10.49
CA ALA A 181 -16.48 -3.79 11.04
C ALA A 181 -17.47 -3.14 12.00
N ASN A 182 -17.09 -2.00 12.61
CA ASN A 182 -17.95 -1.21 13.50
C ASN A 182 -18.78 -0.14 12.77
N LEU A 183 -18.67 -0.03 11.44
CA LEU A 183 -19.45 0.94 10.66
C LEU A 183 -20.76 0.34 10.15
N ASP A 184 -21.78 1.20 10.09
CA ASP A 184 -23.04 0.89 9.44
C ASP A 184 -22.88 0.85 7.90
N ALA A 185 -23.51 -0.14 7.27
CA ALA A 185 -23.61 -0.25 5.82
C ALA A 185 -24.25 1.00 5.21
N ASP A 186 -25.30 1.55 5.82
CA ASP A 186 -25.99 2.74 5.31
C ASP A 186 -25.10 3.98 5.43
N TYR A 187 -24.26 4.05 6.47
CA TYR A 187 -23.27 5.11 6.61
C TYR A 187 -22.23 5.06 5.49
N LEU A 188 -21.61 3.90 5.24
CA LEU A 188 -20.61 3.76 4.17
C LEU A 188 -21.23 3.98 2.78
N GLN A 189 -22.45 3.50 2.57
CA GLN A 189 -23.16 3.67 1.31
C GLN A 189 -23.45 5.15 1.03
N SER A 190 -23.94 5.89 2.04
CA SER A 190 -24.30 7.31 1.91
C SER A 190 -23.08 8.23 1.81
N LYS A 191 -22.03 7.98 2.60
CA LYS A 191 -20.83 8.83 2.65
C LYS A 191 -19.81 8.51 1.57
N CYS A 192 -19.53 7.23 1.32
CA CYS A 192 -18.47 6.80 0.42
C CYS A 192 -18.97 6.42 -0.98
N LYS A 193 -20.28 6.20 -1.16
CA LYS A 193 -20.91 5.89 -2.46
C LYS A 193 -20.28 4.69 -3.20
N LEU A 194 -19.95 3.63 -2.45
CA LEU A 194 -19.23 2.47 -2.98
C LEU A 194 -20.14 1.48 -3.74
N GLY A 195 -21.46 1.63 -3.65
CA GLY A 195 -22.42 0.75 -4.31
C GLY A 195 -22.46 -0.63 -3.67
N TYR A 196 -22.70 -1.67 -4.47
CA TYR A 196 -22.73 -3.06 -3.99
C TYR A 196 -21.42 -3.52 -3.30
N ARG A 197 -20.31 -2.81 -3.53
CA ARG A 197 -19.00 -3.12 -2.93
C ARG A 197 -18.98 -2.90 -1.42
N THR A 198 -19.84 -2.03 -0.89
CA THR A 198 -19.99 -1.79 0.55
C THR A 198 -20.17 -3.11 1.30
N ASN A 199 -21.05 -3.97 0.81
CA ASN A 199 -21.37 -5.24 1.46
C ASN A 199 -20.19 -6.22 1.46
N TYR A 200 -19.39 -6.26 0.38
CA TYR A 200 -18.19 -7.10 0.32
C TYR A 200 -17.11 -6.62 1.30
N ILE A 201 -16.91 -5.30 1.38
CA ILE A 201 -15.88 -4.70 2.24
C ILE A 201 -16.24 -4.88 3.71
N LEU A 202 -17.50 -4.64 4.09
CA LEU A 202 -17.96 -4.87 5.46
C LEU A 202 -17.90 -6.34 5.84
N LYS A 203 -18.34 -7.24 4.95
CA LYS A 203 -18.24 -8.69 5.20
C LYS A 203 -16.80 -9.13 5.43
N LEU A 204 -15.87 -8.68 4.58
CA LEU A 204 -14.44 -8.97 4.74
C LEU A 204 -13.90 -8.46 6.08
N ALA A 205 -14.24 -7.22 6.45
CA ALA A 205 -13.82 -6.64 7.72
C ALA A 205 -14.34 -7.44 8.92
N MET A 206 -15.63 -7.80 8.93
CA MET A 206 -16.25 -8.61 9.99
C MET A 206 -15.63 -10.01 10.09
N GLU A 207 -15.43 -10.71 8.98
CA GLU A 207 -14.84 -12.06 9.00
C GLU A 207 -13.39 -12.06 9.55
N ILE A 208 -12.63 -10.99 9.32
CA ILE A 208 -11.29 -10.83 9.90
C ILE A 208 -11.39 -10.56 11.41
N GLU A 209 -12.22 -9.61 11.82
CA GLU A 209 -12.35 -9.23 13.24
C GLU A 209 -12.92 -10.36 14.12
N GLU A 210 -13.82 -11.17 13.57
CA GLU A 210 -14.35 -12.37 14.22
C GLU A 210 -13.37 -13.56 14.19
N GLY A 211 -12.21 -13.41 13.54
CA GLY A 211 -11.20 -14.46 13.41
C GLY A 211 -11.56 -15.59 12.45
N LYS A 212 -12.66 -15.47 11.70
CA LYS A 212 -13.10 -16.44 10.67
C LYS A 212 -12.16 -16.46 9.46
N LEU A 213 -11.54 -15.33 9.16
CA LEU A 213 -10.59 -15.17 8.06
C LEU A 213 -9.26 -14.60 8.54
N LYS A 214 -8.20 -15.41 8.54
CA LYS A 214 -6.85 -14.98 8.93
C LYS A 214 -6.04 -14.55 7.71
N ILE A 215 -6.40 -13.39 7.14
CA ILE A 215 -5.85 -12.93 5.87
C ILE A 215 -4.33 -12.68 5.92
N ASP A 216 -3.80 -12.22 7.06
CA ASP A 216 -2.36 -11.96 7.21
C ASP A 216 -1.51 -13.23 7.07
N GLY A 217 -2.09 -14.40 7.37
CA GLY A 217 -1.43 -15.70 7.16
C GLY A 217 -1.17 -16.04 5.68
N TYR A 218 -1.67 -15.22 4.76
CA TYR A 218 -1.42 -15.41 3.33
C TYR A 218 -0.04 -14.85 2.95
N GLU A 219 0.49 -13.90 3.73
CA GLU A 219 1.85 -13.41 3.63
C GLU A 219 2.82 -14.51 4.09
N GLY A 220 3.42 -15.22 3.15
CA GLY A 220 4.34 -16.35 3.45
C GLY A 220 3.94 -17.68 2.83
N VAL A 221 2.76 -17.76 2.20
CA VAL A 221 2.41 -18.89 1.35
C VAL A 221 3.41 -18.97 0.19
N GLN A 222 3.94 -20.17 -0.04
CA GLN A 222 5.08 -20.39 -0.94
C GLN A 222 4.65 -20.56 -2.41
N ASP A 223 3.46 -21.07 -2.66
CA ASP A 223 2.98 -21.39 -4.01
C ASP A 223 1.71 -20.62 -4.40
N ALA A 224 1.59 -20.33 -5.70
CA ALA A 224 0.50 -19.54 -6.23
C ALA A 224 -0.86 -20.27 -6.16
N ALA A 225 -0.86 -21.61 -6.24
CA ALA A 225 -2.09 -22.40 -6.29
C ALA A 225 -2.82 -22.36 -4.94
N SER A 226 -2.09 -22.52 -3.84
CA SER A 226 -2.61 -22.37 -2.48
C SER A 226 -3.17 -20.95 -2.26
N CYS A 227 -2.42 -19.91 -2.65
CA CYS A 227 -2.91 -18.53 -2.57
C CYS A 227 -4.17 -18.30 -3.40
N ARG A 228 -4.27 -18.87 -4.62
CA ARG A 228 -5.48 -18.77 -5.45
C ARG A 228 -6.71 -19.34 -4.74
N ILE A 229 -6.57 -20.49 -4.07
CA ILE A 229 -7.66 -21.12 -3.32
C ILE A 229 -8.09 -20.22 -2.16
N LEU A 230 -7.13 -19.72 -1.37
CA LEU A 230 -7.36 -18.84 -0.22
C LEU A 230 -8.05 -17.53 -0.61
N ILE A 231 -7.62 -16.89 -1.70
CA ILE A 231 -8.17 -15.62 -2.18
C ILE A 231 -9.55 -15.81 -2.80
N LYS A 232 -9.80 -16.93 -3.49
CA LYS A 232 -11.11 -17.23 -4.11
C LYS A 232 -12.23 -17.32 -3.06
N GLY A 233 -11.90 -17.63 -1.81
CA GLY A 233 -12.87 -17.64 -0.71
C GLY A 233 -13.36 -16.25 -0.30
N ILE A 234 -12.71 -15.17 -0.72
CA ILE A 234 -13.05 -13.80 -0.32
C ILE A 234 -14.20 -13.26 -1.18
N SER A 235 -15.29 -12.85 -0.52
CA SER A 235 -16.44 -12.25 -1.21
C SER A 235 -16.06 -10.95 -1.93
N GLY A 236 -16.56 -10.77 -3.15
CA GLY A 236 -16.25 -9.60 -3.99
C GLY A 236 -14.93 -9.70 -4.78
N VAL A 237 -14.15 -10.77 -4.61
CA VAL A 237 -12.89 -10.98 -5.34
C VAL A 237 -13.13 -11.80 -6.62
N GLY A 238 -13.38 -11.09 -7.73
CA GLY A 238 -13.43 -11.67 -9.08
C GLY A 238 -12.04 -11.90 -9.69
N SER A 239 -11.97 -12.30 -10.97
CA SER A 239 -10.70 -12.58 -11.67
C SER A 239 -9.70 -11.43 -11.62
N PHE A 240 -10.14 -10.21 -11.92
CA PHE A 240 -9.28 -9.01 -11.87
C PHE A 240 -8.74 -8.74 -10.46
N ALA A 241 -9.61 -8.74 -9.45
CA ALA A 241 -9.19 -8.51 -8.07
C ALA A 241 -8.26 -9.62 -7.59
N ARG A 242 -8.54 -10.89 -7.93
CA ARG A 242 -7.67 -12.02 -7.62
C ARG A 242 -6.27 -11.82 -8.20
N ALA A 243 -6.16 -11.53 -9.49
CA ALA A 243 -4.88 -11.29 -10.14
C ALA A 243 -4.12 -10.12 -9.50
N SER A 244 -4.83 -9.04 -9.16
CA SER A 244 -4.27 -7.87 -8.46
C SER A 244 -3.71 -8.23 -7.08
N VAL A 245 -4.45 -9.03 -6.30
CA VAL A 245 -4.04 -9.49 -4.97
C VAL A 245 -2.89 -10.49 -5.04
N LEU A 246 -2.91 -11.42 -6.01
CA LEU A 246 -1.80 -12.35 -6.27
C LEU A 246 -0.52 -11.60 -6.61
N MET A 247 -0.60 -10.60 -7.47
CA MET A 247 0.53 -9.71 -7.75
C MET A 247 1.00 -9.05 -6.46
N CYS A 248 0.12 -8.52 -5.62
CA CYS A 248 0.49 -7.96 -4.31
C CYS A 248 1.20 -8.98 -3.41
N LEU A 249 0.83 -10.26 -3.44
CA LEU A 249 1.52 -11.34 -2.72
C LEU A 249 2.82 -11.83 -3.38
N GLY A 250 3.19 -11.27 -4.53
CA GLY A 250 4.43 -11.61 -5.24
C GLY A 250 4.31 -12.85 -6.13
N PHE A 251 3.10 -13.16 -6.59
CA PHE A 251 2.84 -14.14 -7.64
C PHE A 251 2.44 -13.42 -8.93
N TYR A 252 3.20 -13.64 -10.00
CA TYR A 252 3.07 -12.88 -11.25
C TYR A 252 2.55 -13.72 -12.42
N ASP A 253 2.15 -14.97 -12.18
CA ASP A 253 1.63 -15.87 -13.22
C ASP A 253 0.29 -15.40 -13.81
N GLU A 254 -0.42 -14.53 -13.09
CA GLU A 254 -1.69 -13.95 -13.51
C GLU A 254 -1.60 -12.43 -13.41
N VAL A 255 -1.76 -11.75 -14.55
CA VAL A 255 -1.74 -10.29 -14.62
C VAL A 255 -3.19 -9.77 -14.60
N PRO A 256 -3.53 -8.72 -13.82
CA PRO A 256 -4.83 -8.09 -13.90
C PRO A 256 -4.95 -7.32 -15.22
N TRP A 257 -5.94 -7.67 -16.04
CA TRP A 257 -6.25 -7.00 -17.29
C TRP A 257 -7.63 -6.36 -17.20
N ASP A 258 -7.70 -5.05 -17.40
CA ASP A 258 -8.96 -4.31 -17.44
C ASP A 258 -9.40 -4.04 -18.90
N SER A 259 -10.47 -3.26 -19.07
CA SER A 259 -10.96 -2.91 -20.40
C SER A 259 -9.94 -2.15 -21.24
N GLU A 260 -9.05 -1.36 -20.64
CA GLU A 260 -8.01 -0.61 -21.36
C GLU A 260 -6.84 -1.52 -21.74
N THR A 261 -6.44 -2.45 -20.86
CA THR A 261 -5.46 -3.51 -21.20
C THR A 261 -5.94 -4.34 -22.38
N ILE A 262 -7.21 -4.78 -22.38
CA ILE A 262 -7.79 -5.53 -23.50
C ILE A 262 -7.77 -4.71 -24.79
N LYS A 263 -8.16 -3.42 -24.71
CA LYS A 263 -8.14 -2.54 -25.87
C LYS A 263 -6.73 -2.42 -26.42
N PHE A 264 -5.74 -2.13 -25.58
CA PHE A 264 -4.35 -2.01 -26.00
C PHE A 264 -3.88 -3.29 -26.73
N LEU A 265 -4.08 -4.47 -26.13
CA LEU A 265 -3.65 -5.75 -26.70
C LEU A 265 -4.35 -6.12 -28.00
N LYS A 266 -5.54 -5.57 -28.28
CA LYS A 266 -6.25 -5.78 -29.56
C LYS A 266 -5.79 -4.86 -30.68
N HIS A 267 -5.06 -3.80 -30.36
CA HIS A 267 -4.54 -2.82 -31.33
C HIS A 267 -3.03 -2.98 -31.60
N VAL A 268 -2.38 -3.96 -30.96
CA VAL A 268 -1.03 -4.44 -31.28
C VAL A 268 -1.17 -5.67 -32.16
#